data_AF-A0A956BEI0-F1
#
_entry.id   AF-A0A956BEI0-F1
#
_cell.length_a   1.000
_cell.length_b   1.000
_cell.length_c   1.000
_cell.angle_alpha   90.00
_cell.angle_beta   90.00
_cell.angle_gamma   90.00
#
_symmetry.space_group_name_H-M   'P 1'
#
loop_
_entity.id
_entity.type
_entity.pdbx_description
1 polymer ?
#
loop_
_entity_poly.entity_id
_entity_poly.type
_entity_poly.pdbx_seq_one_letter_code
_entity_poly.pdbx_strand_id
1 'polypeptide(L)'
;FAIHGDSRQRLLLLHDRKTGDPFPKVSDEVVDYIRRHEPRLMARTDLHSTDRPWRVFRTGSIRPNYRVIWRDIATQLEAAVLEPGESAVPLNSCYYVEAADATEAYLVAAIANSTWARAFAASYAEPAMNGHYRFMAWVFGMLPWPKHLRPESRIARRLVGLARRAQATGTLTSPTRDEIDRLLAVAYGLEVSQQTVLRRLADELSGGAS
;
A
#
# COMPACT_ATOMS: atom_id res chain seq x y z
N PHE A 1 -7.33 -6.28 7.34
CA PHE A 1 -7.67 -5.82 5.97
C PHE A 1 -6.80 -6.61 5.03
N ALA A 2 -7.33 -6.98 3.86
CA ALA A 2 -6.59 -7.77 2.89
C ALA A 2 -6.68 -7.08 1.53
N ILE A 3 -5.52 -6.65 1.03
CA ILE A 3 -5.40 -6.39 -0.40
C ILE A 3 -5.20 -7.76 -1.03
N HIS A 4 -6.29 -8.30 -1.58
CA HIS A 4 -6.27 -9.61 -2.20
C HIS A 4 -5.52 -9.52 -3.55
N GLY A 5 -4.46 -10.31 -3.68
CA GLY A 5 -3.88 -10.62 -4.98
C GLY A 5 -4.65 -11.77 -5.64
N ASP A 6 -4.80 -11.73 -6.97
CA ASP A 6 -5.28 -12.89 -7.70
C ASP A 6 -4.18 -13.96 -7.75
N SER A 7 -4.32 -14.99 -6.91
CA SER A 7 -3.38 -16.11 -6.83
C SER A 7 -3.35 -17.00 -8.09
N ARG A 8 -4.28 -16.81 -9.04
CA ARG A 8 -4.36 -17.60 -10.27
C ARG A 8 -3.41 -17.10 -11.36
N GLN A 9 -2.96 -15.85 -11.27
CA GLN A 9 -2.05 -15.26 -12.24
C GLN A 9 -0.62 -15.27 -11.69
N ARG A 10 0.29 -15.87 -12.44
CA ARG A 10 1.73 -15.84 -12.13
C ARG A 10 2.43 -14.95 -13.14
N LEU A 11 3.32 -14.11 -12.64
CA LEU A 11 4.17 -13.25 -13.46
C LEU A 11 5.57 -13.87 -13.53
N LEU A 12 6.07 -14.05 -14.75
CA LEU A 12 7.47 -14.38 -14.96
C LEU A 12 8.29 -13.08 -14.85
N LEU A 13 9.01 -12.93 -13.74
CA LEU A 13 9.81 -11.76 -13.47
C LEU A 13 11.26 -11.98 -13.90
N LEU A 14 11.72 -11.20 -14.88
CA LEU A 14 13.06 -11.32 -15.45
C LEU A 14 14.08 -10.36 -14.84
N HIS A 15 13.93 -10.08 -13.53
CA HIS A 15 14.78 -9.16 -12.78
C HIS A 15 15.28 -9.82 -11.49
N ASP A 16 16.50 -9.47 -11.10
CA ASP A 16 17.02 -9.78 -9.78
C ASP A 16 16.21 -9.00 -8.73
N ARG A 17 15.65 -9.68 -7.74
CA ARG A 17 14.80 -9.03 -6.72
C ARG A 17 15.59 -8.16 -5.76
N LYS A 18 16.89 -8.39 -5.57
CA LYS A 18 17.73 -7.61 -4.66
C LYS A 18 18.17 -6.32 -5.32
N THR A 19 18.73 -6.39 -6.53
CA THR A 19 19.24 -5.20 -7.22
C THR A 19 18.15 -4.47 -7.99
N GLY A 20 17.15 -5.20 -8.47
CA GLY A 20 16.13 -4.69 -9.38
C GLY A 20 16.60 -4.63 -10.84
N ASP A 21 17.78 -5.20 -11.16
CA ASP A 21 18.32 -5.23 -12.51
C ASP A 21 17.74 -6.37 -13.35
N PRO A 22 17.56 -6.17 -14.67
CA PRO A 22 17.15 -7.26 -15.55
C PRO A 22 18.24 -8.33 -15.62
N PHE A 23 17.84 -9.60 -15.66
CA PHE A 23 18.81 -10.68 -15.82
C PHE A 23 19.60 -10.53 -17.12
N PRO A 24 20.93 -10.74 -17.10
CA PRO A 24 21.76 -10.57 -18.27
C PRO A 24 21.57 -11.68 -19.31
N LYS A 25 21.04 -12.83 -18.88
CA LYS A 25 20.68 -13.96 -19.72
C LYS A 25 19.38 -14.57 -19.17
N VAL A 26 18.54 -15.04 -20.08
CA VAL A 26 17.31 -15.79 -19.81
C VAL A 26 17.32 -17.02 -20.71
N SER A 27 16.46 -18.01 -20.46
CA SER A 27 16.43 -19.22 -21.28
C SER A 27 15.98 -18.94 -22.72
N ASP A 28 16.31 -19.83 -23.65
CA ASP A 28 15.99 -19.67 -25.08
C ASP A 28 14.48 -19.59 -25.31
N GLU A 29 13.68 -20.33 -24.54
CA GLU A 29 12.21 -20.28 -24.62
C GLU A 29 11.67 -18.88 -24.26
N VAL A 30 12.28 -18.24 -23.27
CA VAL A 30 11.92 -16.88 -22.85
C VAL A 30 12.35 -15.87 -23.92
N VAL A 31 13.53 -16.03 -24.52
CA VAL A 31 13.99 -15.18 -25.63
C VAL A 31 13.01 -15.27 -26.81
N ASP A 32 12.60 -16.47 -27.20
CA ASP A 32 11.68 -16.67 -28.33
C ASP A 32 10.27 -16.14 -28.05
N TYR A 33 9.83 -16.17 -26.79
CA TYR A 33 8.61 -15.48 -26.38
C TYR A 33 8.76 -13.96 -26.48
N ILE A 34 9.86 -13.38 -25.98
CA ILE A 34 10.11 -11.94 -26.00
C ILE A 34 10.21 -11.42 -27.44
N ARG A 35 10.92 -12.11 -28.34
CA ARG A 35 11.07 -11.72 -29.75
C ARG A 35 9.73 -11.51 -30.45
N ARG A 36 8.73 -12.34 -30.15
CA ARG A 36 7.36 -12.21 -30.69
C ARG A 36 6.67 -10.90 -30.27
N HIS A 37 7.13 -10.29 -29.19
CA HIS A 37 6.58 -9.05 -28.63
C HIS A 37 7.56 -7.87 -28.70
N GLU A 38 8.75 -8.06 -29.26
CA GLU A 38 9.85 -7.10 -29.26
C GLU A 38 9.46 -5.74 -29.84
N PRO A 39 8.74 -5.61 -30.98
CA PRO A 39 8.33 -4.30 -31.48
C PRO A 39 7.50 -3.51 -30.48
N ARG A 40 6.61 -4.18 -29.74
CA ARG A 40 5.77 -3.55 -28.72
C ARG A 40 6.57 -3.20 -27.46
N LEU A 41 7.51 -4.06 -27.07
CA LEU A 41 8.36 -3.82 -25.90
C LEU A 41 9.32 -2.64 -26.14
N MET A 42 9.91 -2.56 -27.33
CA MET A 42 10.82 -1.49 -27.72
C MET A 42 10.10 -0.15 -27.95
N ALA A 43 8.81 -0.16 -28.26
CA ALA A 43 8.01 1.05 -28.41
C ALA A 43 7.60 1.71 -27.06
N ARG A 44 7.95 1.10 -25.92
CA ARG A 44 7.63 1.65 -24.61
C ARG A 44 8.40 2.95 -24.36
N THR A 45 7.69 3.98 -23.94
CA THR A 45 8.25 5.32 -23.68
C THR A 45 9.24 5.35 -22.51
N ASP A 46 9.14 4.40 -21.59
CA ASP A 46 10.05 4.32 -20.46
C ASP A 46 11.36 3.62 -20.83
N LEU A 47 11.47 2.90 -21.95
CA LEU A 47 12.66 2.12 -22.31
C LEU A 47 13.72 2.94 -23.06
N HIS A 48 15.00 2.87 -22.63
CA HIS A 48 16.10 3.46 -23.40
C HIS A 48 16.57 2.52 -24.52
N SER A 49 17.15 3.09 -25.58
CA SER A 49 17.57 2.32 -26.77
C SER A 49 18.67 1.29 -26.49
N THR A 50 19.44 1.44 -25.41
CA THR A 50 20.47 0.50 -24.98
C THR A 50 19.97 -0.56 -24.00
N ASP A 51 18.70 -0.47 -23.60
CA ASP A 51 18.11 -1.40 -22.64
C ASP A 51 17.68 -2.70 -23.29
N ARG A 52 17.59 -3.74 -22.45
CA ARG A 52 17.04 -5.03 -22.85
C ARG A 52 15.53 -4.89 -23.07
N PRO A 53 14.92 -5.56 -24.07
CA PRO A 53 13.47 -5.48 -24.33
C PRO A 53 12.60 -5.82 -23.10
N TRP A 54 13.11 -6.67 -22.20
CA TRP A 54 12.42 -7.07 -20.98
C TRP A 54 12.70 -6.20 -19.75
N ARG A 55 13.49 -5.12 -19.86
CA ARG A 55 13.69 -4.20 -18.73
C ARG A 55 12.35 -3.54 -18.37
N VAL A 56 12.04 -3.49 -17.08
CA VAL A 56 10.88 -2.77 -16.54
C VAL A 56 11.38 -1.65 -15.64
N PHE A 57 10.73 -0.49 -15.71
CA PHE A 57 11.04 0.65 -14.85
C PHE A 57 10.30 0.49 -13.51
N ARG A 58 10.86 1.05 -12.44
CA ARG A 58 10.26 1.04 -11.07
C ARG A 58 10.21 -0.35 -10.42
N THR A 59 11.35 -1.04 -10.40
CA THR A 59 11.54 -2.34 -9.75
C THR A 59 11.54 -2.32 -8.22
N GLY A 60 11.32 -1.17 -7.57
CA GLY A 60 11.14 -1.16 -6.11
C GLY A 60 9.97 -2.04 -5.64
N SER A 61 8.94 -2.21 -6.46
CA SER A 61 7.77 -3.03 -6.11
C SER A 61 8.08 -4.52 -6.02
N ILE A 62 9.19 -5.00 -6.58
CA ILE A 62 9.60 -6.42 -6.56
C ILE A 62 10.65 -6.73 -5.48
N ARG A 63 11.19 -5.69 -4.82
CA ARG A 63 12.22 -5.85 -3.80
C ARG A 63 11.69 -6.61 -2.58
N PRO A 64 12.52 -7.44 -1.94
CA PRO A 64 12.12 -8.24 -0.79
C PRO A 64 12.12 -7.43 0.52
N ASN A 65 11.73 -6.15 0.48
CA ASN A 65 11.63 -5.30 1.66
C ASN A 65 10.22 -5.38 2.24
N TYR A 66 10.07 -4.95 3.50
CA TYR A 66 8.76 -4.62 4.03
C TYR A 66 8.17 -3.49 3.20
N ARG A 67 6.97 -3.69 2.70
CA ARG A 67 6.26 -2.70 1.89
C ARG A 67 4.87 -2.51 2.46
N VAL A 68 4.46 -1.26 2.65
CA VAL A 68 3.06 -0.94 2.93
C VAL A 68 2.41 -0.57 1.63
N ILE A 69 1.39 -1.31 1.23
CA ILE A 69 0.70 -1.19 -0.06
C ILE A 69 -0.72 -0.69 0.15
N TRP A 70 -1.25 0.08 -0.79
CA TRP A 70 -2.66 0.47 -0.83
C TRP A 70 -3.14 0.58 -2.28
N ARG A 71 -4.46 0.49 -2.47
CA ARG A 71 -5.07 0.62 -3.79
C ARG A 71 -5.13 2.08 -4.21
N ASP A 72 -4.87 2.37 -5.49
CA ASP A 72 -5.13 3.70 -6.07
C ASP A 72 -6.63 4.02 -5.99
N ILE A 73 -7.48 3.12 -6.49
CA ILE A 73 -8.92 3.32 -6.54
C ILE A 73 -9.63 2.41 -5.52
N ALA A 74 -10.28 3.04 -4.53
CA ALA A 74 -11.06 2.37 -3.48
C ALA A 74 -12.12 3.32 -2.90
N THR A 75 -13.12 2.78 -2.21
CA THR A 75 -14.13 3.58 -1.48
C THR A 75 -13.58 4.17 -0.18
N GLN A 76 -12.48 3.61 0.34
CA GLN A 76 -11.77 4.11 1.52
C GLN A 76 -10.29 3.72 1.45
N LEU A 77 -9.45 4.45 2.17
CA LEU A 77 -8.03 4.10 2.29
C LEU A 77 -7.87 2.80 3.09
N GLU A 78 -7.27 1.80 2.46
CA GLU A 78 -6.88 0.54 3.08
C GLU A 78 -5.45 0.20 2.71
N ALA A 79 -4.62 0.03 3.72
CA ALA A 79 -3.21 -0.28 3.54
C ALA A 79 -2.91 -1.67 4.08
N ALA A 80 -2.15 -2.51 3.38
CA ALA A 80 -1.69 -3.82 3.85
C ALA A 80 -0.17 -3.89 3.88
N VAL A 81 0.39 -4.81 4.68
CA VAL A 81 1.84 -5.05 4.71
C VAL A 81 2.16 -6.24 3.81
N LEU A 82 3.07 -6.04 2.85
CA LEU A 82 3.79 -7.13 2.20
C LEU A 82 5.10 -7.36 2.92
N GLU A 83 5.27 -8.57 3.45
CA GLU A 83 6.50 -8.95 4.14
C GLU A 83 7.63 -9.31 3.15
N PRO A 84 8.90 -9.22 3.58
CA PRO A 84 10.01 -9.83 2.87
C PRO A 84 9.74 -11.29 2.51
N GLY A 85 10.01 -11.65 1.26
CA GLY A 85 9.82 -13.02 0.78
C GLY A 85 8.43 -13.30 0.20
N GLU A 86 7.43 -12.47 0.45
CA GLU A 86 6.14 -12.62 -0.24
C GLU A 86 6.32 -12.46 -1.76
N SER A 87 5.62 -13.31 -2.51
CA SER A 87 5.65 -13.34 -3.98
C SER A 87 4.71 -12.33 -4.63
N ALA A 88 3.90 -11.63 -3.83
CA ALA A 88 3.00 -10.61 -4.32
C ALA A 88 3.77 -9.39 -4.88
N VAL A 89 3.37 -8.96 -6.07
CA VAL A 89 3.91 -7.78 -6.76
C VAL A 89 2.77 -6.77 -6.92
N PRO A 90 2.85 -5.60 -6.27
CA PRO A 90 1.90 -4.52 -6.50
C PRO A 90 1.91 -4.10 -7.97
N LEU A 91 0.74 -4.14 -8.62
CA LEU A 91 0.56 -3.66 -9.99
C LEU A 91 0.25 -2.15 -10.01
N ASN A 92 0.12 -1.58 -11.21
CA ASN A 92 -0.15 -0.15 -11.42
C ASN A 92 -1.45 0.38 -10.77
N SER A 93 -2.32 -0.51 -10.30
CA SER A 93 -3.52 -0.20 -9.52
C SER A 93 -3.26 -0.05 -8.01
N CYS A 94 -2.02 -0.25 -7.57
CA CYS A 94 -1.58 -0.13 -6.18
C CYS A 94 -0.34 0.76 -6.09
N TYR A 95 -0.26 1.52 -5.00
CA TYR A 95 0.95 2.21 -4.59
C TYR A 95 1.58 1.48 -3.41
N TYR A 96 2.84 1.80 -3.13
CA TYR A 96 3.54 1.28 -1.97
C TYR A 96 4.55 2.29 -1.43
N VAL A 97 4.92 2.10 -0.17
CA VAL A 97 6.09 2.70 0.46
C VAL A 97 6.92 1.59 1.09
N GLU A 98 8.25 1.69 0.99
CA GLU A 98 9.16 0.79 1.69
C GLU A 98 9.25 1.17 3.17
N ALA A 99 9.32 0.18 4.04
CA ALA A 99 9.59 0.33 5.46
C ALA A 99 10.91 -0.37 5.80
N ALA A 100 11.65 0.21 6.74
CA ALA A 100 12.94 -0.32 7.20
C ALA A 100 12.77 -1.67 7.89
N ASP A 101 11.68 -1.86 8.65
CA ASP A 101 11.40 -3.09 9.37
C ASP A 101 9.90 -3.37 9.53
N ALA A 102 9.59 -4.51 10.16
CA ALA A 102 8.22 -4.93 10.43
C ALA A 102 7.47 -3.96 11.34
N THR A 103 8.14 -3.37 12.33
CA THR A 103 7.53 -2.45 13.30
C THR A 103 7.03 -1.21 12.57
N GLU A 104 7.88 -0.60 11.75
CA GLU A 104 7.52 0.55 10.92
C GLU A 104 6.38 0.20 9.96
N ALA A 105 6.49 -0.91 9.23
CA ALA A 105 5.47 -1.32 8.25
C ALA A 105 4.09 -1.49 8.89
N TYR A 106 4.00 -2.21 10.00
CA TYR A 106 2.72 -2.43 10.68
C TYR A 106 2.22 -1.19 11.41
N LEU A 107 3.11 -0.29 11.85
CA LEU A 107 2.71 0.98 12.45
C LEU A 107 2.09 1.90 11.39
N VAL A 108 2.73 2.03 10.23
CA VAL A 108 2.21 2.79 9.07
C VAL A 108 0.86 2.20 8.64
N ALA A 109 0.74 0.88 8.53
CA ALA A 109 -0.53 0.23 8.20
C ALA A 109 -1.61 0.48 9.26
N ALA A 110 -1.27 0.46 10.56
CA ALA A 110 -2.23 0.77 11.62
C ALA A 110 -2.77 2.21 11.50
N ILE A 111 -1.87 3.17 11.27
CA ILE A 111 -2.23 4.59 11.11
C ILE A 111 -3.12 4.78 9.87
N ALA A 112 -2.70 4.29 8.71
CA ALA A 112 -3.42 4.45 7.45
C ALA A 112 -4.83 3.84 7.47
N ASN A 113 -5.04 2.78 8.26
CA ASN A 113 -6.34 2.14 8.40
C ASN A 113 -7.21 2.68 9.54
N SER A 114 -6.75 3.70 10.26
CA SER A 114 -7.56 4.39 11.26
C SER A 114 -8.65 5.23 10.62
N THR A 115 -9.73 5.47 11.36
CA THR A 115 -10.81 6.35 10.92
C THR A 115 -10.28 7.77 10.65
N TRP A 116 -9.30 8.22 11.45
CA TRP A 116 -8.69 9.54 11.34
C TRP A 116 -7.94 9.72 10.02
N ALA A 117 -7.09 8.76 9.67
CA ALA A 117 -6.35 8.80 8.41
C ALA A 117 -7.27 8.65 7.20
N ARG A 118 -8.32 7.81 7.29
CA ARG A 118 -9.31 7.64 6.22
C ARG A 118 -10.08 8.92 5.94
N ALA A 119 -10.58 9.59 6.99
CA ALA A 119 -11.28 10.87 6.85
C ALA A 119 -10.39 11.93 6.20
N PHE A 120 -9.14 12.04 6.68
CA PHE A 120 -8.16 12.99 6.13
C PHE A 120 -7.81 12.65 4.67
N ALA A 121 -7.52 11.40 4.36
CA ALA A 121 -7.18 10.99 2.99
C ALA A 121 -8.32 11.29 2.03
N ALA A 122 -9.56 10.94 2.41
CA ALA A 122 -10.73 11.15 1.57
C ALA A 122 -11.05 12.63 1.34
N SER A 123 -10.68 13.55 2.25
CA SER A 123 -10.86 14.99 2.00
C SER A 123 -9.90 15.58 0.97
N TYR A 124 -8.80 14.89 0.65
CA TYR A 124 -7.82 15.31 -0.37
C TYR A 124 -7.81 14.43 -1.62
N ALA A 125 -8.31 13.21 -1.53
CA ALA A 125 -8.32 12.27 -2.64
C ALA A 125 -9.27 12.76 -3.76
N GLU A 126 -8.85 12.56 -5.00
CA GLU A 126 -9.69 12.90 -6.15
C GLU A 126 -10.89 11.92 -6.21
N PRO A 127 -12.13 12.42 -6.34
CA PRO A 127 -13.28 11.55 -6.55
C PRO A 127 -13.16 10.74 -7.84
N ALA A 128 -13.65 9.51 -7.80
CA ALA A 128 -13.82 8.61 -8.94
C ALA A 128 -15.30 8.17 -9.03
N MET A 129 -15.65 7.38 -10.06
CA MET A 129 -17.03 6.92 -10.24
C MET A 129 -17.51 6.03 -9.10
N ASN A 130 -18.82 6.07 -8.81
CA ASN A 130 -19.53 5.19 -7.86
C ASN A 130 -18.95 5.26 -6.43
N GLY A 131 -18.72 6.47 -5.92
CA GLY A 131 -18.25 6.70 -4.55
C GLY A 131 -16.84 6.19 -4.24
N HIS A 132 -16.02 5.99 -5.28
CA HIS A 132 -14.60 5.68 -5.12
C HIS A 132 -13.77 6.96 -5.09
N TYR A 133 -12.55 6.84 -4.59
CA TYR A 133 -11.55 7.90 -4.59
C TYR A 133 -10.22 7.39 -5.11
N ARG A 134 -9.38 8.31 -5.61
CA ARG A 134 -7.99 8.05 -6.00
C ARG A 134 -7.04 8.41 -4.87
N PHE A 135 -6.62 7.40 -4.11
CA PHE A 135 -5.60 7.51 -3.06
C PHE A 135 -4.19 7.45 -3.65
N MET A 136 -3.84 8.46 -4.43
CA MET A 136 -2.52 8.59 -5.02
C MET A 136 -1.40 8.65 -3.98
N ALA A 137 -0.17 8.39 -4.40
CA ALA A 137 0.99 8.40 -3.50
C ALA A 137 1.17 9.71 -2.71
N TRP A 138 0.85 10.85 -3.32
CA TRP A 138 0.94 12.14 -2.65
C TRP A 138 -0.13 12.30 -1.56
N VAL A 139 -1.33 11.72 -1.71
CA VAL A 139 -2.38 11.72 -0.68
C VAL A 139 -1.90 10.96 0.54
N PHE A 140 -1.29 9.79 0.34
CA PHE A 140 -0.69 9.00 1.42
C PHE A 140 0.46 9.77 2.10
N GLY A 141 1.30 10.43 1.31
CA GLY A 141 2.41 11.26 1.81
C GLY A 141 1.97 12.46 2.65
N MET A 142 0.73 12.93 2.47
CA MET A 142 0.14 14.04 3.23
C MET A 142 -0.51 13.63 4.55
N LEU A 143 -0.68 12.33 4.82
CA LEU A 143 -1.32 11.88 6.05
C LEU A 143 -0.66 12.52 7.28
N PRO A 144 -1.45 12.94 8.28
CA PRO A 144 -0.90 13.51 9.50
C PRO A 144 -0.22 12.38 10.28
N TRP A 145 1.09 12.24 10.16
CA TRP A 145 1.83 11.24 10.93
C TRP A 145 2.00 11.74 12.37
N PRO A 146 1.70 10.93 13.41
CA PRO A 146 1.78 11.34 14.80
C PRO A 146 3.26 11.50 15.20
N LYS A 147 3.83 12.70 15.05
CA LYS A 147 5.26 13.00 15.21
C LYS A 147 5.85 12.60 16.58
N HIS A 148 5.01 12.53 17.61
CA HIS A 148 5.43 12.15 18.97
C HIS A 148 5.34 10.64 19.24
N LEU A 149 4.77 9.87 18.32
CA LEU A 149 4.62 8.43 18.45
C LEU A 149 5.95 7.75 18.15
N ARG A 150 6.69 7.41 19.22
CA ARG A 150 7.94 6.66 19.11
C ARG A 150 7.69 5.15 18.92
N PRO A 151 8.42 4.45 18.03
CA PRO A 151 8.25 3.01 17.80
C PRO A 151 8.33 2.14 19.06
N GLU A 152 9.14 2.55 20.05
CA GLU A 152 9.37 1.80 21.29
C GLU A 152 8.24 1.98 22.32
N SER A 153 7.37 2.96 22.11
CA SER A 153 6.28 3.30 23.02
C SER A 153 5.30 2.13 23.18
N ARG A 154 4.62 2.07 24.34
CA ARG A 154 3.57 1.07 24.58
C ARG A 154 2.42 1.19 23.56
N ILE A 155 2.11 2.43 23.14
CA ILE A 155 1.08 2.71 22.13
C ILE A 155 1.49 2.11 20.78
N ALA A 156 2.70 2.39 20.30
CA ALA A 156 3.20 1.86 19.02
C ALA A 156 3.23 0.32 19.02
N ARG A 157 3.76 -0.30 20.08
CA ARG A 157 3.75 -1.77 20.22
C ARG A 157 2.34 -2.36 20.16
N ARG A 158 1.36 -1.69 20.77
CA ARG A 158 -0.04 -2.15 20.74
C ARG A 158 -0.65 -2.01 19.35
N LEU A 159 -0.42 -0.88 18.67
CA LEU A 159 -0.85 -0.63 17.30
C LEU A 159 -0.29 -1.68 16.33
N VAL A 160 1.02 -1.96 16.40
CA VAL A 160 1.68 -2.99 15.60
C VAL A 160 1.04 -4.36 15.83
N GLY A 161 0.78 -4.73 17.09
CA GLY A 161 0.11 -5.99 17.42
C GLY A 161 -1.32 -6.09 16.86
N LEU A 162 -2.08 -4.99 16.88
CA LEU A 162 -3.43 -4.94 16.30
C LEU A 162 -3.39 -5.08 14.78
N ALA A 163 -2.51 -4.35 14.10
CA ALA A 163 -2.35 -4.42 12.64
C ALA A 163 -1.88 -5.82 12.18
N ARG A 164 -0.93 -6.44 12.88
CA ARG A 164 -0.50 -7.83 12.61
C ARG A 164 -1.66 -8.81 12.69
N ARG A 165 -2.48 -8.73 13.74
CA ARG A 165 -3.66 -9.59 13.88
C ARG A 165 -4.68 -9.34 12.77
N ALA A 166 -4.95 -8.08 12.44
CA ALA A 166 -5.89 -7.72 11.37
C ALA A 166 -5.40 -8.12 9.97
N GLN A 167 -4.09 -8.18 9.74
CA GLN A 167 -3.48 -8.71 8.52
C GLN A 167 -3.62 -10.23 8.48
N ALA A 168 -3.26 -10.92 9.58
CA ALA A 168 -3.31 -12.39 9.65
C ALA A 168 -4.73 -12.95 9.45
N THR A 169 -5.76 -12.24 9.93
CA THR A 169 -7.17 -12.62 9.70
C THR A 169 -7.74 -12.10 8.38
N GLY A 170 -7.00 -11.24 7.66
CA GLY A 170 -7.49 -10.53 6.48
C GLY A 170 -8.57 -9.48 6.77
N THR A 171 -9.04 -9.34 8.00
CA THR A 171 -10.19 -8.49 8.35
C THR A 171 -9.82 -7.50 9.44
N LEU A 172 -10.12 -6.21 9.22
CA LEU A 172 -10.12 -5.21 10.28
C LEU A 172 -11.53 -5.09 10.84
N THR A 173 -11.77 -5.72 11.98
CA THR A 173 -13.07 -5.67 12.65
C THR A 173 -13.29 -4.31 13.30
N SER A 174 -14.55 -3.90 13.46
CA SER A 174 -14.89 -2.64 14.15
C SER A 174 -14.22 -2.53 15.53
N PRO A 175 -14.25 -3.56 16.41
CA PRO A 175 -13.56 -3.46 17.71
C PRO A 175 -12.05 -3.23 17.60
N THR A 176 -11.41 -3.84 16.60
CA THR A 176 -9.96 -3.64 16.35
C THR A 176 -9.69 -2.22 15.86
N ARG A 177 -10.50 -1.72 14.92
CA ARG A 177 -10.41 -0.34 14.43
C ARG A 177 -10.66 0.66 15.55
N ASP A 178 -11.67 0.46 16.38
CA ASP A 178 -12.01 1.34 17.49
C ASP A 178 -10.90 1.39 18.54
N GLU A 179 -10.16 0.29 18.74
CA GLU A 179 -8.97 0.27 19.58
C GLU A 179 -7.80 1.05 18.94
N ILE A 180 -7.55 0.87 17.64
CA ILE A 180 -6.57 1.66 16.89
C ILE A 180 -6.89 3.16 16.99
N ASP A 181 -8.15 3.53 16.77
CA ASP A 181 -8.62 4.91 16.80
C ASP A 181 -8.42 5.54 18.18
N ARG A 182 -8.75 4.82 19.27
CA ARG A 182 -8.51 5.30 20.64
C ARG A 182 -7.03 5.55 20.93
N LEU A 183 -6.16 4.63 20.51
CA LEU A 183 -4.72 4.76 20.70
C LEU A 183 -4.13 5.93 19.90
N LEU A 184 -4.59 6.12 18.66
CA LEU A 184 -4.14 7.21 17.82
C LEU A 184 -4.73 8.56 18.23
N ALA A 185 -5.95 8.60 18.76
CA ALA A 185 -6.50 9.82 19.33
C ALA A 185 -5.60 10.38 20.45
N VAL A 186 -5.08 9.51 21.32
CA VAL A 186 -4.07 9.90 22.32
C VAL A 186 -2.78 10.38 21.66
N ALA A 187 -2.28 9.66 20.64
CA ALA A 187 -1.04 10.02 19.96
C ALA A 187 -1.11 11.35 19.19
N TYR A 188 -2.29 11.69 18.67
CA TYR A 188 -2.58 12.95 17.99
C TYR A 188 -3.01 14.08 18.93
N GLY A 189 -3.36 13.77 20.18
CA GLY A 189 -3.94 14.74 21.11
C GLY A 189 -5.37 15.16 20.73
N LEU A 190 -6.15 14.25 20.15
CA LEU A 190 -7.53 14.54 19.72
C LEU A 190 -8.51 14.54 20.89
N GLU A 191 -9.24 15.63 21.03
CA GLU A 191 -10.37 15.74 21.96
C GLU A 191 -11.56 14.89 21.50
N VAL A 192 -12.45 14.56 22.44
CA VAL A 192 -13.66 13.77 22.14
C VAL A 192 -14.57 14.46 21.10
N SER A 193 -14.65 15.79 21.17
CA SER A 193 -15.38 16.64 20.21
C SER A 193 -14.82 16.46 18.79
N GLN A 194 -13.50 16.54 18.63
CA GLN A 194 -12.79 16.37 17.37
C GLN A 194 -12.95 14.95 16.82
N GLN A 195 -12.83 13.93 17.69
CA GLN A 195 -13.07 12.53 17.32
C GLN A 195 -14.49 12.32 16.77
N THR A 196 -15.48 12.98 17.36
CA THR A 196 -16.88 12.88 16.91
C THR A 196 -17.06 13.46 15.51
N VAL A 197 -16.48 14.64 15.26
CA VAL A 197 -16.52 15.30 13.93
C VAL A 197 -15.81 14.44 12.88
N LEU A 198 -14.61 13.92 13.19
CA LEU A 198 -13.85 13.10 12.24
C LEU A 198 -14.54 11.76 11.92
N ARG A 199 -15.19 11.12 12.90
CA ARG A 199 -16.01 9.91 12.64
C ARG A 199 -17.16 10.22 11.71
N ARG A 200 -17.91 11.28 11.99
CA ARG A 200 -19.01 11.71 11.14
C ARG A 200 -18.53 11.99 9.71
N LEU A 201 -17.40 12.69 9.55
CA LEU A 201 -16.80 12.94 8.25
C LEU A 201 -16.41 11.63 7.55
N ALA A 202 -15.79 10.69 8.27
CA ALA A 202 -15.46 9.39 7.70
C ALA A 202 -16.70 8.61 7.23
N ASP A 203 -17.78 8.65 8.01
CA ASP A 203 -19.04 7.98 7.68
C ASP A 203 -19.73 8.63 6.48
N GLU A 204 -19.77 9.96 6.40
CA GLU A 204 -20.31 10.71 5.26
C GLU A 204 -19.51 10.43 3.97
N LEU A 205 -18.18 10.41 4.06
CA LEU A 205 -17.30 10.15 2.92
C LEU A 205 -17.32 8.68 2.46
N SER A 206 -17.59 7.74 3.39
CA SER A 206 -17.75 6.31 3.08
C SER A 206 -19.17 5.98 2.60
N GLY A 207 -20.17 6.78 2.98
CA GLY A 207 -21.60 6.56 2.71
C GLY A 207 -22.13 7.23 1.45
N GLY A 208 -21.42 8.21 0.86
CA GLY A 208 -21.78 8.86 -0.41
C GLY A 208 -21.66 7.96 -1.66
N ALA A 209 -21.49 6.65 -1.49
CA ALA A 209 -21.36 5.65 -2.54
C ALA A 209 -22.68 4.88 -2.82
N SER A 210 -23.83 5.42 -2.41
CA SER A 210 -25.17 4.86 -2.69
C SER A 210 -25.77 5.41 -3.97
#